data_AF-A0A328SJ14-F1
#
_entry.id   AF-A0A328SJ14-F1
#
_cell.length_a   1.000
_cell.length_b   1.000
_cell.length_c   1.000
_cell.angle_alpha   90.00
_cell.angle_beta   90.00
_cell.angle_gamma   90.00
#
_symmetry.space_group_name_H-M   'P 1'
#
loop_
_entity.id
_entity.type
_entity.pdbx_description
1 polymer ?
#
loop_
_entity_poly.entity_id
_entity_poly.type
_entity_poly.pdbx_seq_one_letter_code
_entity_poly.pdbx_strand_id
1 'polypeptide(L)'
;VESDDPDKLGAYYTLYYTIKDLIRVLAPIAPHVTEEIYQNIVRGVEDDAPESVHMLDWEYDESEINVELEENMTHIRDILEASAHARDVARFKLRWPVQNITVVTENGEVAQAINSLESVLLEQANSKKVTIESELENAIVIAKPNMAILGPKLRGDLGRVKKYFELDDTDASLIMEEVTQHGEYTIHFDDKDITLVEEEILFEKDVPENLVSCDFENGSVYVDTEITPEIYSEAMARELIRRIQDMRKDMDLNVEANIQTIVECSDNFKEAVLPHQDYISNEVRTEKIEFNNITSADGYTKEWKIEDEQLKIFIKE
;
A
#
# COMPACT_ATOMS: atom_id res chain seq x y z
N VAL A 1 -23.83 -12.45 -14.32
CA VAL A 1 -23.32 -13.51 -13.40
C VAL A 1 -22.64 -12.86 -12.18
N GLU A 2 -23.02 -11.63 -11.79
CA GLU A 2 -22.39 -10.90 -10.68
C GLU A 2 -23.38 -10.46 -9.58
N SER A 3 -24.60 -11.00 -9.52
CA SER A 3 -25.63 -10.54 -8.59
C SER A 3 -25.46 -11.02 -7.14
N ASP A 4 -24.61 -12.04 -6.89
CA ASP A 4 -24.64 -12.81 -5.64
C ASP A 4 -23.28 -12.82 -4.91
N ASP A 5 -22.39 -11.88 -5.19
CA ASP A 5 -21.14 -11.73 -4.44
C ASP A 5 -21.46 -11.18 -3.02
N PRO A 6 -21.21 -11.95 -1.94
CA PRO A 6 -21.52 -11.53 -0.58
C PRO A 6 -20.87 -10.20 -0.18
N ASP A 7 -19.67 -9.91 -0.67
CA ASP A 7 -18.96 -8.67 -0.32
C ASP A 7 -19.62 -7.45 -0.98
N LYS A 8 -20.02 -7.58 -2.25
CA LYS A 8 -20.79 -6.53 -2.95
C LYS A 8 -22.14 -6.30 -2.29
N LEU A 9 -22.85 -7.37 -1.91
CA LEU A 9 -24.12 -7.27 -1.21
C LEU A 9 -23.97 -6.60 0.15
N GLY A 10 -22.93 -6.94 0.92
CA GLY A 10 -22.60 -6.29 2.18
C GLY A 10 -22.31 -4.80 2.01
N ALA A 11 -21.53 -4.42 1.00
CA ALA A 11 -21.24 -3.02 0.69
C ALA A 11 -22.51 -2.23 0.30
N TYR A 12 -23.35 -2.80 -0.58
CA TYR A 12 -24.61 -2.15 -0.98
C TYR A 12 -25.60 -2.01 0.18
N TYR A 13 -25.69 -3.03 1.03
CA TYR A 13 -26.54 -2.99 2.22
C TYR A 13 -26.07 -1.89 3.17
N THR A 14 -24.78 -1.87 3.54
CA THR A 14 -24.21 -0.84 4.42
C THR A 14 -24.39 0.56 3.83
N LEU A 15 -24.14 0.75 2.53
CA LEU A 15 -24.31 2.04 1.87
C LEU A 15 -25.78 2.49 1.88
N TYR A 16 -26.71 1.57 1.62
CA TYR A 16 -28.15 1.85 1.66
C TYR A 16 -28.58 2.34 3.04
N TYR A 17 -28.26 1.59 4.10
CA TYR A 17 -28.62 1.96 5.48
C TYR A 17 -27.97 3.29 5.89
N THR A 18 -26.67 3.46 5.61
CA THR A 18 -25.95 4.69 5.92
C THR A 18 -26.58 5.91 5.24
N ILE A 19 -26.96 5.80 3.95
CA ILE A 19 -27.62 6.88 3.23
C ILE A 19 -29.02 7.15 3.81
N LYS A 20 -29.81 6.10 4.07
CA LYS A 20 -31.16 6.20 4.64
C LYS A 20 -31.15 6.94 5.98
N ASP A 21 -30.19 6.63 6.85
CA ASP A 21 -30.03 7.32 8.13
C ASP A 21 -29.50 8.74 7.98
N LEU A 22 -28.52 8.94 7.09
CA LEU A 22 -27.94 10.25 6.85
C LEU A 22 -28.99 11.23 6.30
N ILE A 23 -29.82 10.83 5.33
CA ILE A 23 -30.85 11.73 4.77
C ILE A 23 -31.94 12.05 5.80
N ARG A 24 -32.25 11.12 6.71
CA ARG A 24 -33.16 11.38 7.83
C ARG A 24 -32.62 12.46 8.77
N VAL A 25 -31.34 12.37 9.14
CA VAL A 25 -30.66 13.38 9.97
C VAL A 25 -30.54 14.73 9.26
N LEU A 26 -30.27 14.72 7.96
CA LEU A 26 -30.09 15.93 7.16
C LEU A 26 -31.41 16.61 6.75
N ALA A 27 -32.55 15.92 6.85
CA ALA A 27 -33.84 16.42 6.35
C ALA A 27 -34.24 17.82 6.87
N PRO A 28 -33.99 18.19 8.15
CA PRO A 28 -34.27 19.53 8.64
C PRO A 28 -33.39 20.63 8.02
N ILE A 29 -32.22 20.26 7.48
CA ILE A 29 -31.21 21.19 6.93
C ILE A 29 -31.35 21.31 5.41
N ALA A 30 -31.53 20.18 4.72
CA ALA A 30 -31.55 20.09 3.27
C ALA A 30 -32.79 19.34 2.73
N PRO A 31 -34.02 19.80 3.06
CA PRO A 31 -35.25 19.02 2.90
C PRO A 31 -35.50 18.55 1.47
N HIS A 32 -35.30 19.41 0.47
CA HIS A 32 -35.54 19.05 -0.93
C HIS A 32 -34.56 17.98 -1.45
N VAL A 33 -33.28 18.07 -1.04
CA VAL A 33 -32.24 17.13 -1.48
C VAL A 33 -32.47 15.77 -0.82
N THR A 34 -32.72 15.76 0.49
CA THR A 34 -32.99 14.52 1.23
C THR A 34 -34.28 13.85 0.75
N GLU A 35 -35.30 14.62 0.40
CA GLU A 35 -36.55 14.10 -0.16
C GLU A 35 -36.32 13.47 -1.54
N GLU A 36 -35.59 14.14 -2.44
CA GLU A 36 -35.27 13.57 -3.75
C GLU A 36 -34.48 12.26 -3.64
N ILE A 37 -33.50 12.20 -2.73
CA ILE A 37 -32.73 10.97 -2.48
C ILE A 37 -33.64 9.88 -1.89
N TYR A 38 -34.48 10.22 -0.91
CA TYR A 38 -35.41 9.28 -0.27
C TYR A 38 -36.40 8.66 -1.27
N GLN A 39 -36.98 9.48 -2.14
CA GLN A 39 -37.93 9.01 -3.16
C GLN A 39 -37.27 8.02 -4.14
N ASN A 40 -36.01 8.25 -4.50
CA ASN A 40 -35.30 7.39 -5.45
C ASN A 40 -34.79 6.08 -4.79
N ILE A 41 -34.18 6.18 -3.62
CA ILE A 41 -33.43 5.05 -3.03
C ILE A 41 -34.28 4.25 -2.06
N VAL A 42 -35.09 4.89 -1.20
CA VAL A 42 -35.90 4.19 -0.20
C VAL A 42 -37.22 3.77 -0.81
N ARG A 43 -38.03 4.72 -1.29
CA ARG A 43 -39.35 4.45 -1.88
C ARG A 43 -39.29 3.71 -3.23
N GLY A 44 -38.16 3.77 -3.92
CA GLY A 44 -37.91 2.98 -5.13
C GLY A 44 -37.69 1.48 -4.85
N VAL A 45 -37.46 1.10 -3.59
CA VAL A 45 -37.09 -0.27 -3.19
C VAL A 45 -38.04 -0.83 -2.12
N GLU A 46 -38.47 -0.02 -1.16
CA GLU A 46 -39.37 -0.39 -0.05
C GLU A 46 -40.82 0.07 -0.34
N ASP A 47 -41.70 -0.87 -0.69
CA ASP A 47 -43.10 -0.60 -1.06
C ASP A 47 -43.92 0.02 0.08
N ASP A 48 -43.57 -0.29 1.34
CA ASP A 48 -44.25 0.12 2.55
C ASP A 48 -43.61 1.32 3.26
N ALA A 49 -42.55 1.90 2.68
CA ALA A 49 -41.90 3.08 3.24
C ALA A 49 -42.84 4.31 3.26
N PRO A 50 -42.78 5.18 4.29
CA PRO A 50 -43.56 6.41 4.38
C PRO A 50 -43.47 7.33 3.15
N GLU A 51 -44.45 8.19 2.92
CA GLU A 51 -44.51 8.99 1.68
C GLU A 51 -43.39 10.03 1.54
N SER A 52 -42.74 10.41 2.63
CA SER A 52 -41.68 11.43 2.66
C SER A 52 -40.66 11.13 3.73
N VAL A 53 -39.41 11.57 3.54
CA VAL A 53 -38.35 11.47 4.55
C VAL A 53 -38.75 12.17 5.85
N HIS A 54 -39.61 13.18 5.77
CA HIS A 54 -40.13 13.94 6.92
C HIS A 54 -41.18 13.18 7.75
N MET A 55 -41.57 11.99 7.32
CA MET A 55 -42.45 11.09 8.06
C MET A 55 -41.68 9.98 8.80
N LEU A 56 -40.35 9.97 8.70
CA LEU A 56 -39.51 9.03 9.44
C LEU A 56 -39.28 9.52 10.87
N ASP A 57 -39.35 8.59 11.82
CA ASP A 57 -38.96 8.84 13.21
C ASP A 57 -37.44 8.82 13.35
N TRP A 58 -36.90 9.68 14.22
CA TRP A 58 -35.47 9.78 14.50
C TRP A 58 -35.08 8.81 15.61
N GLU A 59 -34.81 7.56 15.22
CA GLU A 59 -34.48 6.45 16.11
C GLU A 59 -33.09 5.90 15.77
N TYR A 60 -32.35 5.44 16.79
CA TYR A 60 -31.09 4.71 16.63
C TYR A 60 -31.07 3.53 17.59
N ASP A 61 -30.34 2.47 17.22
CA ASP A 61 -30.15 1.28 18.06
C ASP A 61 -28.78 1.34 18.73
N GLU A 62 -28.77 1.45 20.06
CA GLU A 62 -27.52 1.44 20.85
C GLU A 62 -26.75 0.12 20.72
N SER A 63 -27.42 -0.98 20.40
CA SER A 63 -26.78 -2.29 20.26
C SER A 63 -25.97 -2.44 18.97
N GLU A 64 -26.19 -1.57 17.99
CA GLU A 64 -25.41 -1.52 16.75
C GLU A 64 -24.12 -0.70 16.88
N ILE A 65 -23.96 0.04 17.99
CA ILE A 65 -22.75 0.83 18.25
C ILE A 65 -21.63 -0.10 18.73
N ASN A 66 -20.56 -0.17 17.94
CA ASN A 66 -19.37 -0.94 18.27
C ASN A 66 -18.15 -0.03 18.43
N VAL A 67 -17.94 0.46 19.66
CA VAL A 67 -16.86 1.39 20.01
C VAL A 67 -15.48 0.78 19.75
N GLU A 68 -15.29 -0.52 20.02
CA GLU A 68 -14.02 -1.22 19.76
C GLU A 68 -13.68 -1.22 18.27
N LEU A 69 -14.68 -1.41 17.39
CA LEU A 69 -14.49 -1.33 15.95
C LEU A 69 -14.16 0.10 15.49
N GLU A 70 -14.80 1.11 16.09
CA GLU A 70 -14.52 2.52 15.80
C GLU A 70 -13.09 2.92 16.18
N GLU A 71 -12.61 2.47 17.34
CA GLU A 71 -11.24 2.67 17.82
C GLU A 71 -10.23 1.93 16.91
N ASN A 72 -10.50 0.66 16.57
CA ASN A 72 -9.68 -0.09 15.62
C ASN A 72 -9.60 0.62 14.26
N MET A 73 -10.72 1.10 13.73
CA MET A 73 -10.74 1.84 12.47
C MET A 73 -9.98 3.17 12.55
N THR A 74 -9.93 3.81 13.71
CA THR A 74 -9.13 5.02 13.93
C THR A 74 -7.64 4.70 13.79
N HIS A 75 -7.15 3.65 14.47
CA HIS A 75 -5.76 3.21 14.32
C HIS A 75 -5.40 2.82 12.88
N ILE A 76 -6.29 2.10 12.19
CA ILE A 76 -6.09 1.75 10.78
C ILE A 76 -5.98 3.00 9.90
N ARG A 77 -6.82 4.02 10.13
CA ARG A 77 -6.75 5.29 9.38
C ARG A 77 -5.44 6.01 9.61
N ASP A 78 -4.96 6.10 10.85
CA ASP A 78 -3.67 6.74 11.15
C ASP A 78 -2.51 6.04 10.44
N ILE A 79 -2.51 4.69 10.42
CA ILE A 79 -1.51 3.89 9.69
C ILE A 79 -1.61 4.13 8.19
N LEU A 80 -2.82 4.18 7.63
CA LEU A 80 -3.05 4.44 6.20
C LEU A 80 -2.56 5.83 5.80
N GLU A 81 -2.82 6.85 6.62
CA GLU A 81 -2.34 8.22 6.39
C GLU A 81 -0.81 8.29 6.44
N ALA A 82 -0.19 7.68 7.45
CA ALA A 82 1.27 7.61 7.56
C ALA A 82 1.89 6.83 6.38
N SER A 83 1.28 5.70 5.97
CA SER A 83 1.71 4.94 4.79
C SER A 83 1.62 5.76 3.51
N ALA A 84 0.50 6.46 3.30
CA ALA A 84 0.31 7.31 2.13
C ALA A 84 1.35 8.46 2.12
N HIS A 85 1.65 9.04 3.28
CA HIS A 85 2.66 10.08 3.39
C HIS A 85 4.08 9.55 3.08
N ALA A 86 4.47 8.42 3.68
CA ALA A 86 5.76 7.77 3.40
C ALA A 86 5.94 7.50 1.90
N ARG A 87 4.87 7.04 1.23
CA ARG A 87 4.85 6.82 -0.21
C ARG A 87 5.00 8.10 -1.02
N ASP A 88 4.34 9.19 -0.61
CA ASP A 88 4.49 10.49 -1.28
C ASP A 88 5.94 11.02 -1.16
N VAL A 89 6.55 10.88 0.02
CA VAL A 89 7.97 11.23 0.26
C VAL A 89 8.89 10.40 -0.65
N ALA A 90 8.63 9.10 -0.75
CA ALA A 90 9.35 8.20 -1.66
C ALA A 90 9.06 8.45 -3.15
N ARG A 91 8.06 9.30 -3.47
CA ARG A 91 7.47 9.46 -4.81
C ARG A 91 6.98 8.14 -5.41
N PHE A 92 6.55 7.23 -4.55
CA PHE A 92 6.00 5.92 -4.92
C PHE A 92 4.48 6.03 -5.11
N LYS A 93 3.99 5.68 -6.30
CA LYS A 93 2.58 5.88 -6.67
C LYS A 93 1.66 4.99 -5.85
N LEU A 94 0.59 5.55 -5.26
CA LEU A 94 -0.40 4.81 -4.46
C LEU A 94 -1.02 3.59 -5.16
N ARG A 95 -1.20 3.69 -6.49
CA ARG A 95 -1.78 2.62 -7.32
C ARG A 95 -0.86 1.43 -7.57
N TRP A 96 0.45 1.59 -7.35
CA TRP A 96 1.41 0.50 -7.45
C TRP A 96 1.39 -0.27 -6.14
N PRO A 97 1.29 -1.61 -6.13
CA PRO A 97 1.39 -2.33 -4.88
C PRO A 97 2.76 -2.12 -4.24
N VAL A 98 2.84 -2.18 -2.92
CA VAL A 98 4.10 -2.30 -2.18
C VAL A 98 4.23 -3.74 -1.66
N GLN A 99 5.47 -4.22 -1.50
CA GLN A 99 5.70 -5.59 -1.02
C GLN A 99 5.27 -5.75 0.43
N ASN A 100 5.67 -4.81 1.28
CA ASN A 100 5.38 -4.87 2.69
C ASN A 100 5.24 -3.46 3.29
N ILE A 101 4.39 -3.37 4.30
CA ILE A 101 4.35 -2.25 5.23
C ILE A 101 4.71 -2.80 6.60
N THR A 102 5.75 -2.27 7.23
CA THR A 102 6.10 -2.61 8.61
C THR A 102 5.58 -1.52 9.54
N VAL A 103 4.71 -1.89 10.48
CA VAL A 103 4.25 -1.00 11.56
C VAL A 103 5.06 -1.32 12.80
N VAL A 104 5.87 -0.34 13.23
CA VAL A 104 6.64 -0.42 14.47
C VAL A 104 5.83 0.25 15.58
N THR A 105 5.39 -0.52 16.56
CA THR A 105 4.60 -0.03 17.69
C THR A 105 4.74 -0.91 18.92
N GLU A 106 4.77 -0.28 20.10
CA GLU A 106 4.64 -0.97 21.39
C GLU A 106 3.18 -0.98 21.90
N ASN A 107 2.25 -0.32 21.19
CA ASN A 107 0.85 -0.23 21.59
C ASN A 107 0.08 -1.50 21.17
N GLY A 108 -0.38 -2.27 22.17
CA GLY A 108 -1.14 -3.50 21.95
C GLY A 108 -2.49 -3.31 21.25
N GLU A 109 -3.13 -2.15 21.41
CA GLU A 109 -4.41 -1.82 20.75
C GLU A 109 -4.21 -1.65 19.24
N VAL A 110 -3.11 -0.99 18.83
CA VAL A 110 -2.74 -0.87 17.41
C VAL A 110 -2.48 -2.25 16.80
N ALA A 111 -1.73 -3.11 17.51
CA ALA A 111 -1.49 -4.47 17.04
C ALA A 111 -2.79 -5.28 16.93
N GLN A 112 -3.72 -5.14 17.87
CA GLN A 112 -5.04 -5.78 17.81
C GLN A 112 -5.86 -5.25 16.63
N ALA A 113 -5.84 -3.95 16.37
CA ALA A 113 -6.54 -3.33 15.25
C ALA A 113 -6.05 -3.88 13.91
N ILE A 114 -4.71 -3.94 13.72
CA ILE A 114 -4.11 -4.51 12.51
C ILE A 114 -4.51 -5.97 12.32
N ASN A 115 -4.42 -6.80 13.37
CA ASN A 115 -4.81 -8.21 13.28
C ASN A 115 -6.30 -8.39 12.98
N SER A 116 -7.17 -7.51 13.49
CA SER A 116 -8.63 -7.61 13.31
C SER A 116 -9.08 -7.10 11.94
N LEU A 117 -8.36 -6.15 11.36
CA LEU A 117 -8.70 -5.45 10.12
C LEU A 117 -7.60 -5.57 9.06
N GLU A 118 -6.83 -6.65 9.08
CA GLU A 118 -5.65 -6.85 8.24
C GLU A 118 -6.00 -6.73 6.75
N SER A 119 -7.07 -7.39 6.32
CA SER A 119 -7.52 -7.35 4.92
C SER A 119 -7.86 -5.93 4.46
N VAL A 120 -8.56 -5.16 5.30
CA VAL A 120 -8.92 -3.77 5.02
C VAL A 120 -7.65 -2.92 4.90
N LEU A 121 -6.69 -3.09 5.81
CA LEU A 121 -5.43 -2.37 5.76
C LEU A 121 -4.64 -2.70 4.49
N LEU A 122 -4.48 -3.99 4.15
CA LEU A 122 -3.75 -4.43 2.96
C LEU A 122 -4.38 -3.88 1.67
N GLU A 123 -5.70 -3.96 1.56
CA GLU A 123 -6.44 -3.48 0.39
C GLU A 123 -6.33 -1.96 0.24
N GLN A 124 -6.61 -1.20 1.31
CA GLN A 124 -6.60 0.26 1.27
C GLN A 124 -5.18 0.83 1.15
N ALA A 125 -4.20 0.21 1.81
CA ALA A 125 -2.79 0.61 1.68
C ALA A 125 -2.17 0.13 0.37
N ASN A 126 -2.86 -0.74 -0.38
CA ASN A 126 -2.36 -1.41 -1.57
C ASN A 126 -0.99 -2.07 -1.30
N SER A 127 -0.94 -2.90 -0.26
CA SER A 127 0.23 -3.66 0.17
C SER A 127 -0.03 -5.15 0.05
N LYS A 128 1.00 -5.92 -0.33
CA LYS A 128 0.91 -7.39 -0.34
C LYS A 128 1.01 -7.99 1.07
N LYS A 129 1.68 -7.30 1.99
CA LYS A 129 1.90 -7.77 3.37
C LYS A 129 1.91 -6.61 4.36
N VAL A 130 1.50 -6.88 5.59
CA VAL A 130 1.76 -6.02 6.75
C VAL A 130 2.55 -6.83 7.79
N THR A 131 3.57 -6.21 8.37
CA THR A 131 4.38 -6.80 9.44
C THR A 131 4.31 -5.89 10.65
N ILE A 132 4.14 -6.45 11.84
CA ILE A 132 4.08 -5.69 13.10
C ILE A 132 5.32 -6.03 13.90
N GLU A 133 6.06 -5.01 14.32
CA GLU A 133 7.32 -5.15 15.07
C GLU A 133 7.32 -4.18 16.26
N SER A 134 8.02 -4.51 17.34
CA SER A 134 8.25 -3.56 18.44
C SER A 134 9.42 -2.61 18.15
N GLU A 135 10.37 -3.08 17.34
CA GLU A 135 11.50 -2.31 16.84
C GLU A 135 11.82 -2.83 15.43
N LEU A 136 12.29 -1.96 14.53
CA LEU A 136 12.60 -2.35 13.15
C LEU A 136 13.71 -3.43 13.12
N GLU A 137 13.35 -4.68 12.84
CA GLU A 137 14.28 -5.81 12.85
C GLU A 137 15.30 -5.73 11.70
N ASN A 138 14.84 -5.26 10.53
CA ASN A 138 15.65 -5.13 9.32
C ASN A 138 16.44 -3.81 9.26
N ALA A 139 16.63 -3.13 10.40
CA ALA A 139 17.48 -1.96 10.46
C ALA A 139 18.93 -2.32 10.11
N ILE A 140 19.59 -1.48 9.31
CA ILE A 140 21.01 -1.62 9.01
C ILE A 140 21.78 -1.25 10.28
N VAL A 141 22.49 -2.23 10.85
CA VAL A 141 23.41 -1.97 11.95
C VAL A 141 24.65 -1.29 11.38
N ILE A 142 25.07 -0.18 11.98
CA ILE A 142 26.31 0.52 11.65
C ILE A 142 27.21 0.46 12.87
N ALA A 143 28.38 -0.16 12.72
CA ALA A 143 29.39 -0.23 13.77
C ALA A 143 30.46 0.85 13.54
N LYS A 144 30.74 1.66 14.56
CA LYS A 144 31.77 2.71 14.53
C LYS A 144 32.73 2.55 15.70
N PRO A 145 34.04 2.82 15.54
CA PRO A 145 34.95 2.79 16.67
C PRO A 145 34.65 3.94 17.63
N ASN A 146 34.58 3.64 18.93
CA ASN A 146 34.43 4.67 19.96
C ASN A 146 35.74 5.44 20.13
N MET A 147 35.86 6.56 19.42
CA MET A 147 37.08 7.37 19.37
C MET A 147 37.51 7.90 20.75
N ALA A 148 36.56 8.13 21.65
CA ALA A 148 36.84 8.65 22.99
C ALA A 148 37.62 7.62 23.85
N ILE A 149 37.32 6.33 23.68
CA ILE A 149 37.95 5.23 24.44
C ILE A 149 39.18 4.71 23.70
N LEU A 150 39.09 4.54 22.37
CA LEU A 150 40.16 3.96 21.57
C LEU A 150 41.33 4.91 21.31
N GLY A 151 41.11 6.23 21.32
CA GLY A 151 42.15 7.22 21.09
C GLY A 151 43.37 7.07 22.02
N PRO A 152 43.18 7.04 23.36
CA PRO A 152 44.25 6.79 24.32
C PRO A 152 44.89 5.39 24.22
N LYS A 153 44.10 4.36 23.88
CA LYS A 153 44.51 2.94 23.86
C LYS A 153 45.33 2.58 22.62
N LEU A 154 44.83 2.90 21.43
CA LEU A 154 45.38 2.39 20.16
C LEU A 154 46.35 3.35 19.45
N ARG A 155 46.41 4.63 19.83
CA ARG A 155 47.34 5.64 19.28
C ARG A 155 47.52 5.53 17.75
N GLY A 156 48.64 4.97 17.28
CA GLY A 156 48.97 4.84 15.86
C GLY A 156 48.09 3.86 15.09
N ASP A 157 47.44 2.92 15.78
CA ASP A 157 46.57 1.91 15.18
C ASP A 157 45.12 2.37 15.03
N LEU A 158 44.75 3.48 15.66
CA LEU A 158 43.40 4.04 15.58
C LEU A 158 42.98 4.30 14.13
N GLY A 159 43.91 4.78 13.30
CA GLY A 159 43.64 5.02 11.88
C GLY A 159 43.34 3.74 11.10
N ARG A 160 43.93 2.60 11.49
CA ARG A 160 43.68 1.31 10.84
C ARG A 160 42.34 0.73 11.27
N VAL A 161 42.01 0.84 12.56
CA VAL A 161 40.69 0.44 13.07
C VAL A 161 39.58 1.30 12.46
N LYS A 162 39.77 2.62 12.37
CA LYS A 162 38.80 3.50 11.68
C LYS A 162 38.58 3.06 10.24
N LYS A 163 39.67 2.80 9.51
CA LYS A 163 39.59 2.34 8.11
C LYS A 163 38.90 0.99 7.99
N TYR A 164 39.09 0.08 8.95
CA TYR A 164 38.41 -1.21 8.97
C TYR A 164 36.89 -1.03 8.98
N PHE A 165 36.34 -0.26 9.92
CA PHE A 165 34.91 0.02 10.01
C PHE A 165 34.33 0.86 8.84
N GLU A 166 35.19 1.45 7.99
CA GLU A 166 34.78 2.20 6.79
C GLU A 166 34.79 1.31 5.52
N LEU A 167 35.17 0.03 5.60
CA LEU A 167 35.14 -0.89 4.47
C LEU A 167 33.72 -1.38 4.20
N ASP A 168 33.29 -1.38 2.95
CA ASP A 168 31.96 -1.84 2.51
C ASP A 168 31.67 -3.31 2.86
N ASP A 169 32.70 -4.17 2.94
CA ASP A 169 32.57 -5.59 3.32
C ASP A 169 32.47 -5.83 4.84
N THR A 170 32.44 -4.78 5.65
CA THR A 170 32.33 -4.91 7.12
C THR A 170 30.89 -5.16 7.52
N ASP A 171 30.59 -6.39 7.92
CA ASP A 171 29.27 -6.74 8.44
C ASP A 171 29.14 -6.33 9.91
N ALA A 172 28.57 -5.15 10.13
CA ALA A 172 28.34 -4.59 11.46
C ALA A 172 27.35 -5.41 12.30
N SER A 173 26.44 -6.17 11.68
CA SER A 173 25.51 -7.06 12.39
C SER A 173 26.26 -8.26 12.97
N LEU A 174 27.19 -8.86 12.22
CA LEU A 174 28.08 -9.91 12.73
C LEU A 174 28.97 -9.39 13.87
N ILE A 175 29.51 -8.18 13.75
CA ILE A 175 30.30 -7.55 14.81
C ILE A 175 29.45 -7.39 16.08
N MET A 176 28.22 -6.90 15.95
CA MET A 176 27.30 -6.76 17.07
C MET A 176 26.99 -8.11 17.73
N GLU A 177 26.77 -9.16 16.94
CA GLU A 177 26.52 -10.51 17.43
C GLU A 177 27.71 -11.08 18.20
N GLU A 178 28.93 -11.01 17.64
CA GLU A 178 30.15 -11.50 18.30
C GLU A 178 30.44 -10.77 19.62
N VAL A 179 30.33 -9.44 19.62
CA VAL A 179 30.51 -8.64 20.84
C VAL A 179 29.48 -9.01 21.90
N THR A 180 28.22 -9.21 21.51
CA THR A 180 27.14 -9.57 22.46
C THR A 180 27.34 -10.97 23.03
N GLN A 181 27.81 -11.93 22.23
CA GLN A 181 27.99 -13.33 22.65
C GLN A 181 29.30 -13.57 23.41
N HIS A 182 30.38 -12.90 23.03
CA HIS A 182 31.73 -13.17 23.51
C HIS A 182 32.35 -12.02 24.32
N GLY A 183 31.72 -10.83 24.31
CA GLY A 183 32.18 -9.62 25.01
C GLY A 183 33.26 -8.84 24.27
N GLU A 184 33.78 -9.38 23.16
CA GLU A 184 34.86 -8.80 22.38
C GLU A 184 34.80 -9.20 20.90
N TYR A 185 35.38 -8.35 20.04
CA TYR A 185 35.54 -8.56 18.60
C TYR A 185 37.01 -8.39 18.22
N THR A 186 37.56 -9.32 17.43
CA THR A 186 38.98 -9.25 17.03
C THR A 186 39.12 -8.93 15.55
N ILE A 187 39.77 -7.81 15.25
CA ILE A 187 40.15 -7.42 13.90
C ILE A 187 41.51 -8.03 13.58
N HIS A 188 41.58 -8.87 12.55
CA HIS A 188 42.81 -9.47 12.07
C HIS A 188 43.50 -8.58 11.03
N PHE A 189 44.71 -8.09 11.32
CA PHE A 189 45.57 -7.41 10.34
C PHE A 189 46.81 -8.26 10.04
N ASP A 190 47.44 -8.03 8.88
CA ASP A 190 48.61 -8.79 8.41
C ASP A 190 49.77 -8.88 9.42
N ASP A 191 49.94 -7.88 10.27
CA ASP A 191 51.04 -7.74 11.22
C ASP A 191 50.65 -7.97 12.69
N LYS A 192 49.36 -7.85 13.04
CA LYS A 192 48.84 -8.05 14.40
C LYS A 192 47.31 -8.08 14.45
N ASP A 193 46.79 -8.73 15.49
CA ASP A 193 45.36 -8.69 15.81
C ASP A 193 45.05 -7.58 16.81
N ILE A 194 43.89 -6.93 16.65
CA ILE A 194 43.38 -5.92 17.57
C ILE A 194 42.03 -6.36 18.09
N THR A 195 41.96 -6.63 19.39
CA THR A 195 40.72 -6.98 20.10
C THR A 195 40.06 -5.74 20.69
N LEU A 196 38.78 -5.57 20.39
CA LEU A 196 37.91 -4.49 20.85
C LEU A 196 36.85 -5.07 21.77
N VAL A 197 36.57 -4.41 22.89
CA VAL A 197 35.46 -4.78 23.78
C VAL A 197 34.20 -3.97 23.47
N GLU A 198 33.05 -4.37 24.00
CA GLU A 198 31.75 -3.72 23.74
C GLU A 198 31.78 -2.19 23.85
N GLU A 199 32.33 -1.65 24.93
CA GLU A 199 32.40 -0.20 25.17
C GLU A 199 33.21 0.55 24.08
N GLU A 200 34.10 -0.14 23.39
CA GLU A 200 35.00 0.41 22.36
C GLU A 200 34.35 0.48 20.97
N ILE A 201 33.14 -0.04 20.80
CA ILE A 201 32.38 -0.04 19.55
C ILE A 201 31.02 0.63 19.80
N LEU A 202 30.65 1.58 18.94
CA LEU A 202 29.35 2.21 18.93
C LEU A 202 28.51 1.56 17.83
N PHE A 203 27.35 1.03 18.20
CA PHE A 203 26.36 0.51 17.25
C PHE A 203 25.25 1.54 17.09
N GLU A 204 25.00 1.93 15.85
CA GLU A 204 23.87 2.77 15.43
C GLU A 204 22.96 1.93 14.54
N LYS A 205 21.66 2.21 14.52
CA LYS A 205 20.71 1.62 13.59
C LYS A 205 20.34 2.66 12.54
N ASP A 206 20.41 2.26 11.28
CA ASP A 206 19.99 3.07 10.14
C ASP A 206 18.88 2.34 9.37
N VAL A 207 18.12 3.08 8.58
CA VAL A 207 17.00 2.53 7.82
C VAL A 207 17.48 2.15 6.41
N PRO A 208 17.18 0.93 5.92
CA PRO A 208 17.48 0.56 4.53
C PRO A 208 16.98 1.59 3.51
N GLU A 209 17.73 1.83 2.44
CA GLU A 209 17.39 2.86 1.44
C GLU A 209 16.02 2.65 0.77
N ASN A 210 15.57 1.39 0.65
CA ASN A 210 14.27 1.05 0.08
C ASN A 210 13.12 1.22 1.08
N LEU A 211 13.39 1.42 2.37
CA LEU A 211 12.37 1.69 3.38
C LEU A 211 12.23 3.19 3.60
N VAL A 212 11.01 3.70 3.45
CA VAL A 212 10.68 5.08 3.77
C VAL A 212 9.68 5.08 4.93
N SER A 213 10.00 5.86 5.97
CA SER A 213 9.19 5.90 7.19
C SER A 213 8.35 7.17 7.31
N CYS A 214 7.26 7.04 8.06
CA CYS A 214 6.48 8.16 8.58
C CYS A 214 5.96 7.80 9.98
N ASP A 215 6.08 8.74 10.90
CA ASP A 215 5.55 8.58 12.26
C ASP A 215 4.05 8.86 12.29
N PHE A 216 3.36 8.23 13.25
CA PHE A 216 1.98 8.53 13.64
C PHE A 216 1.88 8.51 15.17
N GLU A 217 0.70 8.81 15.72
CA GLU A 217 0.55 9.02 17.18
C GLU A 217 1.05 7.83 18.03
N ASN A 218 0.87 6.60 17.55
CA ASN A 218 1.14 5.38 18.31
C ASN A 218 2.27 4.51 17.73
N GLY A 219 3.13 5.06 16.88
CA GLY A 219 4.25 4.32 16.29
C GLY A 219 4.80 4.93 15.01
N SER A 220 5.45 4.09 14.21
CA SER A 220 5.97 4.47 12.90
C SER A 220 5.59 3.43 11.84
N VAL A 221 5.33 3.90 10.62
CA VAL A 221 5.06 3.05 9.47
C VAL A 221 6.25 3.12 8.53
N TYR A 222 6.77 1.98 8.12
CA TYR A 222 7.83 1.83 7.12
C TYR A 222 7.25 1.18 5.88
N VAL A 223 7.43 1.81 4.73
CA VAL A 223 6.95 1.31 3.44
C VAL A 223 8.12 0.82 2.62
N ASP A 224 8.02 -0.43 2.16
CA ASP A 224 8.99 -1.00 1.22
C ASP A 224 8.72 -0.53 -0.21
N THR A 225 9.66 0.24 -0.73
CA THR A 225 9.59 0.89 -2.05
C THR A 225 10.37 0.14 -3.12
N GLU A 226 10.89 -1.06 -2.82
CA GLU A 226 11.57 -1.90 -3.79
C GLU A 226 10.61 -2.33 -4.92
N ILE A 227 10.98 -2.02 -6.17
CA ILE A 227 10.24 -2.42 -7.37
C ILE A 227 10.74 -3.78 -7.82
N THR A 228 10.17 -4.84 -7.27
CA THR A 228 10.44 -6.21 -7.72
C THR A 228 9.77 -6.49 -9.07
N PRO A 229 10.20 -7.53 -9.83
CA PRO A 229 9.54 -7.91 -11.08
C PRO A 229 8.04 -8.18 -10.93
N GLU A 230 7.62 -8.71 -9.78
CA GLU A 230 6.20 -8.97 -9.47
C GLU A 230 5.42 -7.65 -9.26
N ILE A 231 5.98 -6.70 -8.47
CA ILE A 231 5.36 -5.38 -8.28
C ILE A 231 5.22 -4.65 -9.61
N TYR A 232 6.28 -4.69 -10.43
CA TYR A 232 6.27 -4.07 -11.73
C TYR A 232 5.21 -4.69 -12.65
N SER A 233 5.16 -6.02 -12.74
CA SER A 233 4.15 -6.78 -13.49
C SER A 233 2.72 -6.36 -13.13
N GLU A 234 2.39 -6.34 -11.84
CA GLU A 234 1.06 -5.98 -11.36
C GLU A 234 0.75 -4.49 -11.58
N ALA A 235 1.73 -3.61 -11.37
CA ALA A 235 1.58 -2.19 -11.62
C ALA A 235 1.32 -1.88 -13.10
N MET A 236 2.01 -2.57 -14.02
CA MET A 236 1.80 -2.41 -15.46
C MET A 236 0.41 -2.88 -15.89
N ALA A 237 -0.07 -3.99 -15.33
CA ALA A 237 -1.43 -4.47 -15.56
C ALA A 237 -2.47 -3.42 -15.13
N ARG A 238 -2.34 -2.87 -13.91
CA ARG A 238 -3.25 -1.83 -13.39
C ARG A 238 -3.21 -0.54 -14.21
N GLU A 239 -2.01 -0.12 -14.67
CA GLU A 239 -1.90 1.04 -15.56
C GLU A 239 -2.59 0.80 -16.91
N LEU A 240 -2.46 -0.40 -17.48
CA LEU A 240 -3.14 -0.77 -18.72
C LEU A 240 -4.66 -0.74 -18.56
N ILE A 241 -5.19 -1.36 -17.48
CA ILE A 241 -6.62 -1.33 -17.13
C ILE A 241 -7.10 0.13 -17.10
N ARG A 242 -6.37 1.00 -16.38
CA ARG A 242 -6.74 2.41 -16.25
C ARG A 242 -6.82 3.12 -17.60
N ARG A 243 -5.87 2.89 -18.52
CA ARG A 243 -5.91 3.50 -19.86
C ARG A 243 -7.09 3.02 -20.69
N ILE A 244 -7.41 1.73 -20.59
CA ILE A 244 -8.58 1.17 -21.27
C ILE A 244 -9.87 1.76 -20.67
N GLN A 245 -9.97 1.87 -19.34
CA GLN A 245 -11.13 2.47 -18.67
C GLN A 245 -11.29 3.96 -19.00
N ASP A 246 -10.20 4.72 -19.09
CA ASP A 246 -10.22 6.10 -19.56
C ASP A 246 -10.79 6.17 -21.00
N MET A 247 -10.37 5.26 -21.88
CA MET A 247 -10.90 5.17 -23.25
C MET A 247 -12.38 4.74 -23.31
N ARG A 248 -12.83 3.86 -22.42
CA ARG A 248 -14.25 3.48 -22.31
C ARG A 248 -15.12 4.69 -21.94
N LYS A 249 -14.63 5.53 -21.02
CA LYS A 249 -15.28 6.80 -20.64
C LYS A 249 -15.28 7.80 -21.79
N ASP A 250 -14.18 7.93 -22.53
CA ASP A 250 -14.09 8.80 -23.70
C ASP A 250 -15.13 8.44 -24.78
N MET A 251 -15.53 7.16 -24.84
CA MET A 251 -16.54 6.63 -25.75
C MET A 251 -17.98 6.61 -25.19
N ASP A 252 -18.19 7.06 -23.94
CA ASP A 252 -19.48 7.01 -23.23
C ASP A 252 -20.12 5.60 -23.23
N LEU A 253 -19.27 4.56 -23.12
CA LEU A 253 -19.73 3.17 -23.11
C LEU A 253 -20.50 2.86 -21.83
N ASN A 254 -21.53 2.04 -21.97
CA ASN A 254 -22.23 1.49 -20.81
C ASN A 254 -21.24 0.68 -19.95
N VAL A 255 -21.39 0.77 -18.62
CA VAL A 255 -20.63 -0.03 -17.65
C VAL A 255 -20.69 -1.52 -17.99
N GLU A 256 -21.80 -1.96 -18.59
CA GLU A 256 -22.01 -3.35 -18.97
C GLU A 256 -21.48 -3.78 -20.34
N ALA A 257 -21.01 -2.83 -21.15
CA ALA A 257 -20.56 -3.09 -22.51
C ALA A 257 -19.31 -3.97 -22.54
N ASN A 258 -19.32 -5.00 -23.39
CA ASN A 258 -18.11 -5.76 -23.71
C ASN A 258 -17.34 -5.05 -24.83
N ILE A 259 -16.02 -5.18 -24.84
CA ILE A 259 -15.16 -4.58 -25.86
C ILE A 259 -14.17 -5.61 -26.43
N GLN A 260 -13.74 -5.41 -27.66
CA GLN A 260 -12.50 -5.96 -28.20
C GLN A 260 -11.34 -5.01 -27.86
N THR A 261 -10.22 -5.55 -27.37
CA THR A 261 -9.03 -4.77 -27.02
C THR A 261 -7.78 -5.29 -27.71
N ILE A 262 -7.06 -4.43 -28.43
CA ILE A 262 -5.74 -4.72 -29.02
C ILE A 262 -4.73 -3.71 -28.47
N VAL A 263 -3.59 -4.21 -28.01
CA VAL A 263 -2.50 -3.41 -27.46
C VAL A 263 -1.24 -3.63 -28.30
N GLU A 264 -0.74 -2.56 -28.91
CA GLU A 264 0.55 -2.52 -29.57
C GLU A 264 1.57 -1.92 -28.58
N CYS A 265 2.55 -2.72 -28.16
CA CYS A 265 3.54 -2.38 -27.14
C CYS A 265 4.86 -3.12 -27.39
N SER A 266 5.89 -2.85 -26.58
CA SER A 266 7.13 -3.62 -26.58
C SER A 266 6.93 -5.06 -26.06
N ASP A 267 7.87 -5.95 -26.40
CA ASP A 267 7.88 -7.32 -25.87
C ASP A 267 8.05 -7.33 -24.34
N ASN A 268 8.88 -6.43 -23.79
CA ASN A 268 9.08 -6.29 -22.35
C ASN A 268 7.77 -5.94 -21.63
N PHE A 269 7.01 -4.96 -22.14
CA PHE A 269 5.72 -4.59 -21.55
C PHE A 269 4.73 -5.74 -21.65
N LYS A 270 4.68 -6.42 -22.79
CA LYS A 270 3.83 -7.59 -23.01
C LYS A 270 4.14 -8.70 -22.00
N GLU A 271 5.41 -9.05 -21.82
CA GLU A 271 5.84 -10.06 -20.84
C GLU A 271 5.47 -9.68 -19.41
N ALA A 272 5.54 -8.39 -19.06
CA ALA A 272 5.12 -7.90 -17.75
C ALA A 272 3.61 -8.00 -17.50
N VAL A 273 2.75 -7.81 -18.51
CA VAL A 273 1.29 -7.83 -18.30
C VAL A 273 0.65 -9.20 -18.55
N LEU A 274 1.31 -10.08 -19.31
CA LEU A 274 0.82 -11.42 -19.65
C LEU A 274 0.35 -12.25 -18.44
N PRO A 275 1.06 -12.29 -17.30
CA PRO A 275 0.62 -13.01 -16.10
C PRO A 275 -0.74 -12.55 -15.56
N HIS A 276 -1.16 -11.32 -15.88
CA HIS A 276 -2.40 -10.70 -15.41
C HIS A 276 -3.48 -10.61 -16.50
N GLN A 277 -3.34 -11.31 -17.64
CA GLN A 277 -4.25 -11.19 -18.77
C GLN A 277 -5.72 -11.43 -18.40
N ASP A 278 -6.01 -12.45 -17.59
CA ASP A 278 -7.38 -12.78 -17.17
C ASP A 278 -7.95 -11.68 -16.27
N TYR A 279 -7.15 -11.18 -15.33
CA TYR A 279 -7.53 -10.06 -14.47
C TYR A 279 -7.85 -8.80 -15.28
N ILE A 280 -6.95 -8.40 -16.19
CA ILE A 280 -7.17 -7.22 -17.04
C ILE A 280 -8.42 -7.43 -17.91
N SER A 281 -8.60 -8.65 -18.45
CA SER A 281 -9.72 -8.96 -19.34
C SER A 281 -11.08 -8.86 -18.63
N ASN A 282 -11.16 -9.36 -17.40
CA ASN A 282 -12.34 -9.24 -16.54
C ASN A 282 -12.64 -7.77 -16.19
N GLU A 283 -11.62 -7.03 -15.74
CA GLU A 283 -11.78 -5.63 -15.31
C GLU A 283 -12.24 -4.72 -16.45
N VAL A 284 -11.79 -4.94 -17.69
CA VAL A 284 -12.15 -4.10 -18.85
C VAL A 284 -13.28 -4.68 -19.69
N ARG A 285 -13.86 -5.82 -19.28
CA ARG A 285 -14.94 -6.55 -19.98
C ARG A 285 -14.58 -6.84 -21.43
N THR A 286 -13.45 -7.50 -21.65
CA THR A 286 -13.02 -7.99 -22.95
C THR A 286 -12.84 -9.50 -22.90
N GLU A 287 -13.23 -10.23 -23.95
CA GLU A 287 -13.06 -11.69 -23.96
C GLU A 287 -11.57 -12.08 -23.89
N LYS A 288 -10.72 -11.34 -24.60
CA LYS A 288 -9.27 -11.53 -24.58
C LYS A 288 -8.57 -10.29 -25.12
N ILE A 289 -7.51 -9.87 -24.41
CA ILE A 289 -6.60 -8.84 -24.90
C ILE A 289 -5.62 -9.43 -25.92
N GLU A 290 -5.52 -8.80 -27.08
CA GLU A 290 -4.55 -9.16 -28.10
C GLU A 290 -3.34 -8.23 -28.09
N PHE A 291 -2.13 -8.79 -28.11
CA PHE A 291 -0.88 -8.02 -28.20
C PHE A 291 -0.30 -8.11 -29.60
N ASN A 292 -0.71 -7.19 -30.49
CA ASN A 292 -0.42 -7.19 -31.92
C ASN A 292 -0.34 -5.75 -32.47
N ASN A 293 0.24 -5.59 -33.66
CA ASN A 293 0.20 -4.31 -34.38
C ASN A 293 -1.24 -3.93 -34.75
N ILE A 294 -1.63 -2.68 -34.49
CA ILE A 294 -2.98 -2.19 -34.78
C ILE A 294 -3.06 -1.83 -36.28
N THR A 295 -3.81 -2.65 -37.01
CA THR A 295 -4.02 -2.50 -38.47
C THR A 295 -5.44 -2.09 -38.85
N SER A 296 -6.38 -2.13 -37.89
CA SER A 296 -7.78 -1.74 -38.09
C SER A 296 -7.98 -0.23 -37.93
N ALA A 297 -8.78 0.36 -38.81
CA ALA A 297 -9.25 1.74 -38.69
C ALA A 297 -10.69 1.85 -38.13
N ASP A 298 -11.34 0.72 -37.87
CA ASP A 298 -12.73 0.64 -37.43
C ASP A 298 -12.82 0.41 -35.92
N GLY A 299 -12.56 1.46 -35.15
CA GLY A 299 -12.62 1.47 -33.67
C GLY A 299 -11.89 2.68 -33.10
N TYR A 300 -11.87 2.81 -31.77
CA TYR A 300 -11.22 3.94 -31.09
C TYR A 300 -9.78 3.58 -30.74
N THR A 301 -8.84 4.39 -31.24
CA THR A 301 -7.40 4.17 -31.02
C THR A 301 -6.76 5.37 -30.37
N LYS A 302 -5.92 5.14 -29.35
CA LYS A 302 -5.21 6.20 -28.64
C LYS A 302 -3.80 5.75 -28.26
N GLU A 303 -2.86 6.68 -28.34
CA GLU A 303 -1.49 6.48 -27.87
C GLU A 303 -1.37 6.91 -26.41
N TRP A 304 -0.64 6.12 -25.64
CA TRP A 304 -0.41 6.32 -24.22
C TRP A 304 1.06 6.10 -23.90
N LYS A 305 1.53 6.85 -22.90
CA LYS A 305 2.79 6.61 -22.22
C LYS A 305 2.50 6.02 -20.84
N ILE A 306 3.00 4.81 -20.59
CA ILE A 306 3.00 4.18 -19.26
C ILE A 306 4.46 4.01 -18.86
N GLU A 307 4.88 4.73 -17.82
CA GLU A 307 6.31 4.86 -17.47
C GLU A 307 7.15 5.24 -18.69
N ASP A 308 8.15 4.45 -19.05
CA ASP A 308 9.01 4.68 -20.21
C ASP A 308 8.53 3.98 -21.49
N GLU A 309 7.42 3.23 -21.41
CA GLU A 309 6.84 2.48 -22.53
C GLU A 309 5.82 3.33 -23.30
N GLN A 310 5.97 3.35 -24.62
CA GLN A 310 4.99 3.90 -25.54
C GLN A 310 4.11 2.77 -26.04
N LEU A 311 2.79 2.95 -25.95
CA LEU A 311 1.83 1.95 -26.34
C LEU A 311 0.64 2.58 -27.05
N LYS A 312 0.09 1.83 -27.99
CA LYS A 312 -1.08 2.21 -28.74
C LYS A 312 -2.17 1.20 -28.43
N ILE A 313 -3.31 1.69 -27.98
CA ILE A 313 -4.43 0.86 -27.55
C ILE A 313 -5.58 1.10 -28.52
N PHE A 314 -6.19 0.02 -28.98
CA PHE A 314 -7.40 0.00 -29.79
C PHE A 314 -8.52 -0.66 -28.97
N ILE A 315 -9.68 -0.01 -28.91
CA ILE A 315 -10.91 -0.61 -28.36
C ILE A 315 -12.08 -0.46 -29.33
N LYS A 316 -12.99 -1.44 -29.30
CA LYS A 316 -14.24 -1.46 -30.08
C LYS A 316 -15.32 -2.19 -29.29
N GLU A 317 -16.54 -1.66 -29.22
CA GLU A 317 -17.71 -2.34 -28.67
C GLU A 317 -18.23 -3.45 -29.61
#